data_AF-A0A433P766-F1
#
_entry.id   AF-A0A433P766-F1
#
_cell.length_a   1.000
_cell.length_b   1.000
_cell.length_c   1.000
_cell.angle_alpha   90.00
_cell.angle_beta   90.00
_cell.angle_gamma   90.00
#
_symmetry.space_group_name_H-M   'P 1'
#
loop_
_entity.id
_entity.type
_entity.pdbx_description
1 polymer ?
#
loop_
_entity_poly.entity_id
_entity_poly.type
_entity_poly.pdbx_seq_one_letter_code
_entity_poly.pdbx_strand_id
1 'polypeptide(L)'
;MNIVGRLVLLFLVFATTVLAQDYTIKELLSHNSDTQILSKLLEKSEYSELATLLNDRIHGYTLFAPSDTALRSILENDNHASNASLILNTLYYHIIHGPVRSEYLLPVQFPETLLTNPGFVNLPGNNSGQVVAVVKDQNEVTLYDGAATLNELVRVIQADLNANNGIVHIIDHVLIPPTSVTSTVRAANLTMFYTAINATNITNGVDTAKGITIFAPSNEALLSALKEGQDLNSSIKTIKNILEYHILNEGTCN
;
A
#
# COMPACT_ATOMS: atom_id res chain seq x y z
N MET A 1 -80.78 10.04 -1.06
CA MET A 1 -79.99 10.62 -2.16
C MET A 1 -78.59 10.88 -1.61
N ASN A 2 -77.60 10.29 -2.27
CA ASN A 2 -76.17 10.17 -1.89
C ASN A 2 -75.53 11.54 -1.55
N ILE A 3 -74.43 11.64 -0.80
CA ILE A 3 -73.06 11.35 -1.26
C ILE A 3 -72.12 11.30 -0.04
N VAL A 4 -71.39 10.20 0.10
CA VAL A 4 -70.24 10.04 1.02
C VAL A 4 -69.02 10.67 0.35
N GLY A 5 -68.48 11.75 0.91
CA GLY A 5 -67.27 12.41 0.43
C GLY A 5 -66.03 11.60 0.79
N ARG A 6 -65.44 10.93 -0.20
CA ARG A 6 -64.23 10.12 -0.06
C ARG A 6 -63.00 11.04 -0.22
N LEU A 7 -62.32 11.34 0.88
CA LEU A 7 -61.06 12.08 0.88
C LEU A 7 -59.94 11.16 0.38
N VAL A 8 -59.53 11.33 -0.88
CA VAL A 8 -58.38 10.62 -1.45
C VAL A 8 -57.13 11.40 -1.06
N LEU A 9 -56.38 10.86 -0.10
CA LEU A 9 -55.07 11.36 0.29
C LEU A 9 -54.04 10.91 -0.76
N LEU A 10 -53.66 11.81 -1.66
CA LEU A 10 -52.64 11.55 -2.68
C LEU A 10 -51.25 11.69 -2.03
N PHE A 11 -50.67 10.58 -1.57
CA PHE A 11 -49.26 10.55 -1.18
C PHE A 11 -48.39 10.64 -2.44
N LEU A 12 -47.79 11.79 -2.67
CA LEU A 12 -46.77 11.99 -3.69
C LEU A 12 -45.46 11.35 -3.19
N VAL A 13 -45.22 10.10 -3.54
CA VAL A 13 -43.95 9.43 -3.29
C VAL A 13 -42.93 10.04 -4.25
N PHE A 14 -42.06 10.93 -3.75
CA PHE A 14 -40.83 11.29 -4.44
C PHE A 14 -39.93 10.06 -4.46
N ALA A 15 -40.00 9.26 -5.52
CA ALA A 15 -38.97 8.31 -5.84
C ALA A 15 -37.72 9.12 -6.22
N THR A 16 -36.79 9.30 -5.29
CA THR A 16 -35.44 9.76 -5.61
C THR A 16 -34.82 8.66 -6.45
N THR A 17 -34.88 8.79 -7.77
CA THR A 17 -34.09 7.98 -8.69
C THR A 17 -32.63 8.27 -8.36
N VAL A 18 -32.00 7.39 -7.60
CA VAL A 18 -30.54 7.32 -7.52
C VAL A 18 -30.08 6.99 -8.93
N LEU A 19 -29.66 7.99 -9.68
CA LEU A 19 -28.97 7.76 -10.94
C LEU A 19 -27.63 7.12 -10.54
N ALA A 20 -27.48 5.82 -10.80
CA ALA A 20 -26.16 5.21 -10.81
C ALA A 20 -25.35 5.95 -11.88
N GLN A 21 -24.41 6.79 -11.46
CA GLN A 21 -23.55 7.49 -12.40
C GLN A 21 -22.56 6.47 -12.99
N ASP A 22 -22.57 6.36 -14.31
CA ASP A 22 -21.70 5.48 -15.10
C ASP A 22 -20.35 6.18 -15.30
N TYR A 23 -19.47 6.07 -14.30
CA TYR A 23 -18.13 6.64 -14.33
C TYR A 23 -17.06 5.55 -14.33
N THR A 24 -16.01 5.74 -15.12
CA THR A 24 -14.74 5.00 -14.91
C THR A 24 -14.10 5.42 -13.59
N ILE A 25 -13.11 4.68 -13.09
CA ILE A 25 -12.34 5.05 -11.89
C ILE A 25 -11.77 6.47 -12.07
N LYS A 26 -11.16 6.77 -13.22
CA LYS A 26 -10.62 8.11 -13.50
C LYS A 26 -11.71 9.19 -13.43
N GLU A 27 -12.88 8.94 -14.02
CA GLU A 27 -14.00 9.89 -14.00
C GLU A 27 -14.58 10.04 -12.58
N LEU A 28 -14.64 8.96 -11.80
CA LEU A 28 -15.10 8.99 -10.42
C LEU A 28 -14.19 9.86 -9.55
N LEU A 29 -12.87 9.73 -9.70
CA LEU A 29 -11.91 10.54 -8.96
C LEU A 29 -12.06 12.04 -9.22
N SER A 30 -12.46 12.45 -10.43
CA SER A 30 -12.67 13.87 -10.76
C SER A 30 -13.98 14.44 -10.19
N HIS A 31 -14.95 13.58 -9.87
CA HIS A 31 -16.24 13.98 -9.28
C HIS A 31 -16.28 13.86 -7.76
N ASN A 32 -15.36 13.11 -7.14
CA ASN A 32 -15.28 12.98 -5.68
C ASN A 32 -14.45 14.11 -5.06
N SER A 33 -15.01 14.79 -4.05
CA SER A 33 -14.39 15.96 -3.40
C SER A 33 -13.09 15.66 -2.67
N ASP A 34 -12.87 14.41 -2.26
CA ASP A 34 -11.73 13.99 -1.44
C ASP A 34 -10.57 13.46 -2.27
N THR A 35 -10.68 13.43 -3.61
CA THR A 35 -9.65 12.89 -4.52
C THR A 35 -9.23 13.87 -5.63
N GLN A 36 -9.48 15.17 -5.44
CA GLN A 36 -9.22 16.19 -6.46
C GLN A 36 -7.73 16.39 -6.74
N ILE A 37 -6.85 16.20 -5.75
CA ILE A 37 -5.39 16.24 -5.94
C ILE A 37 -4.95 15.06 -6.80
N LEU A 38 -5.45 13.85 -6.52
CA LEU A 38 -5.13 12.67 -7.32
C LEU A 38 -5.62 12.83 -8.76
N SER A 39 -6.85 13.30 -8.95
CA SER A 39 -7.40 13.57 -10.28
C SER A 39 -6.52 14.53 -11.08
N LYS A 40 -6.10 15.65 -10.48
CA LYS A 40 -5.19 16.62 -11.12
C LYS A 40 -3.80 16.06 -11.38
N LEU A 41 -3.32 15.17 -10.50
CA LEU A 41 -2.03 14.51 -10.70
C LEU A 41 -2.07 13.63 -11.96
N LEU A 42 -3.16 12.86 -12.16
CA LEU A 42 -3.37 12.00 -13.33
C LEU A 42 -3.50 12.77 -14.66
N GLU A 43 -3.70 14.09 -14.64
CA GLU A 43 -3.71 14.93 -15.84
C GLU A 43 -2.31 15.27 -16.36
N LYS A 44 -1.27 15.09 -15.54
CA LYS A 44 0.11 15.37 -15.96
C LYS A 44 0.62 14.29 -16.93
N SER A 45 1.44 14.70 -17.89
CA SER A 45 1.96 13.84 -18.97
C SER A 45 2.68 12.58 -18.47
N GLU A 46 3.35 12.71 -17.32
CA GLU A 46 4.13 11.66 -16.66
C GLU A 46 3.27 10.49 -16.17
N TYR A 47 1.95 10.70 -15.97
CA TYR A 47 1.02 9.68 -15.49
C TYR A 47 -0.02 9.27 -16.55
N SER A 48 0.21 9.62 -17.82
CA SER A 48 -0.73 9.39 -18.92
C SER A 48 -1.08 7.91 -19.13
N GLU A 49 -0.12 7.00 -18.96
CA GLU A 49 -0.34 5.55 -19.04
C GLU A 49 -1.27 5.07 -17.92
N LEU A 50 -0.99 5.47 -16.68
CA LEU A 50 -1.84 5.17 -15.53
C LEU A 50 -3.25 5.75 -15.68
N ALA A 51 -3.35 7.00 -16.15
CA ALA A 51 -4.64 7.64 -16.42
C ALA A 51 -5.43 6.91 -17.52
N THR A 52 -4.74 6.34 -18.51
CA THR A 52 -5.37 5.52 -19.56
C THR A 52 -5.87 4.20 -18.96
N LEU A 53 -5.06 3.55 -18.11
CA LEU A 53 -5.44 2.32 -17.40
C LEU A 53 -6.68 2.53 -16.52
N LEU A 54 -6.72 3.60 -15.72
CA LEU A 54 -7.87 3.90 -14.84
C LEU A 54 -9.12 4.35 -15.60
N ASN A 55 -8.99 4.67 -16.90
CA ASN A 55 -10.11 5.00 -17.77
C ASN A 55 -10.52 3.85 -18.70
N ASP A 56 -9.76 2.75 -18.73
CA ASP A 56 -10.05 1.58 -19.55
C ASP A 56 -11.29 0.86 -19.01
N ARG A 57 -12.28 0.64 -19.87
CA ARG A 57 -13.56 -0.01 -19.52
C ARG A 57 -13.53 -1.53 -19.66
N ILE A 58 -12.41 -2.10 -20.14
CA ILE A 58 -12.28 -3.53 -20.40
C ILE A 58 -11.87 -4.29 -19.13
N HIS A 59 -10.90 -3.76 -18.39
CA HIS A 59 -10.35 -4.42 -17.21
C HIS A 59 -10.90 -3.83 -15.92
N GLY A 60 -11.23 -4.69 -14.96
CA GLY A 60 -11.69 -4.30 -13.64
C GLY A 60 -10.55 -4.16 -12.63
N TYR A 61 -10.53 -3.08 -11.86
CA TYR A 61 -9.53 -2.82 -10.83
C TYR A 61 -10.15 -2.48 -9.47
N THR A 62 -9.35 -2.53 -8.41
CA THR A 62 -9.64 -1.84 -7.16
C THR A 62 -8.55 -0.84 -6.90
N LEU A 63 -8.92 0.42 -6.72
CA LEU A 63 -8.02 1.51 -6.37
C LEU A 63 -8.24 1.89 -4.91
N PHE A 64 -7.18 1.79 -4.10
CA PHE A 64 -7.12 2.43 -2.80
C PHE A 64 -6.69 3.89 -3.03
N ALA A 65 -7.64 4.82 -3.19
CA ALA A 65 -7.32 6.20 -3.54
C ALA A 65 -6.92 6.99 -2.29
N PRO A 66 -5.69 7.52 -2.19
CA PRO A 66 -5.34 8.39 -1.07
C PRO A 66 -6.16 9.68 -1.14
N SER A 67 -6.70 10.08 0.01
CA SER A 67 -7.43 11.33 0.14
C SER A 67 -6.55 12.55 -0.16
N ASP A 68 -7.17 13.68 -0.45
CA ASP A 68 -6.49 14.95 -0.67
C ASP A 68 -5.68 15.37 0.58
N THR A 69 -6.17 15.05 1.78
CA THR A 69 -5.42 15.24 3.02
C THR A 69 -4.15 14.39 3.04
N ALA A 70 -4.26 13.12 2.68
CA ALA A 70 -3.12 12.18 2.62
C ALA A 70 -2.06 12.63 1.59
N LEU A 71 -2.49 12.96 0.37
CA LEU A 71 -1.59 13.37 -0.71
C LEU A 71 -0.91 14.70 -0.41
N ARG A 72 -1.62 15.65 0.19
CA ARG A 72 -1.06 16.95 0.56
C ARG A 72 0.14 16.80 1.50
N SER A 73 0.01 15.95 2.52
CA SER A 73 1.09 15.66 3.46
C SER A 73 2.37 15.17 2.76
N ILE A 74 2.25 14.39 1.68
CA ILE A 74 3.43 13.93 0.92
C ILE A 74 3.95 14.99 -0.05
N LEU A 75 3.05 15.70 -0.74
CA LEU A 75 3.43 16.69 -1.74
C LEU A 75 4.07 17.95 -1.14
N GLU A 76 3.72 18.31 0.10
CA GLU A 76 4.31 19.43 0.82
C GLU A 76 5.66 19.06 1.48
N ASN A 77 5.94 17.77 1.68
CA ASN A 77 7.24 17.27 2.11
C ASN A 77 8.17 17.11 0.88
N ASP A 78 8.91 18.18 0.59
CA ASP A 78 9.75 18.47 -0.60
C ASP A 78 10.64 17.32 -1.14
N ASN A 79 10.93 16.30 -0.33
CA ASN A 79 11.83 15.19 -0.68
C ASN A 79 11.18 14.10 -1.56
N HIS A 80 9.85 13.97 -1.58
CA HIS A 80 9.14 12.94 -2.37
C HIS A 80 8.43 13.49 -3.62
N ALA A 81 7.99 14.75 -3.59
CA ALA A 81 7.23 15.39 -4.66
C ALA A 81 8.03 15.58 -5.97
N SER A 82 9.36 15.55 -5.89
CA SER A 82 10.26 15.83 -7.01
C SER A 82 10.58 14.64 -7.91
N ASN A 83 10.19 13.42 -7.53
CA ASN A 83 10.50 12.20 -8.29
C ASN A 83 9.23 11.56 -8.88
N ALA A 84 8.91 11.93 -10.12
CA ALA A 84 7.74 11.41 -10.85
C ALA A 84 7.74 9.87 -10.95
N SER A 85 8.91 9.24 -11.06
CA SER A 85 9.01 7.77 -11.08
C SER A 85 8.60 7.16 -9.74
N LEU A 86 9.04 7.75 -8.61
CA LEU A 86 8.64 7.28 -7.28
C LEU A 86 7.12 7.40 -7.08
N ILE A 87 6.55 8.54 -7.47
CA ILE A 87 5.10 8.76 -7.39
C ILE A 87 4.35 7.76 -8.27
N LEU A 88 4.80 7.52 -9.50
CA LEU A 88 4.17 6.57 -10.41
C LEU A 88 4.17 5.15 -9.83
N ASN A 89 5.31 4.67 -9.32
CA ASN A 89 5.42 3.36 -8.67
C ASN A 89 4.55 3.28 -7.41
N THR A 90 4.48 4.37 -6.66
CA THR A 90 3.59 4.50 -5.50
C THR A 90 2.13 4.36 -5.93
N LEU A 91 1.68 5.03 -6.99
CA LEU A 91 0.30 4.92 -7.46
C LEU A 91 -0.04 3.50 -7.98
N TYR A 92 0.90 2.82 -8.65
CA TYR A 92 0.69 1.42 -9.03
C TYR A 92 0.57 0.48 -7.81
N TYR A 93 1.21 0.82 -6.69
CA TYR A 93 1.06 0.09 -5.42
C TYR A 93 -0.33 0.23 -4.80
N HIS A 94 -1.08 1.27 -5.16
CA HIS A 94 -2.45 1.49 -4.68
C HIS A 94 -3.51 0.74 -5.48
N ILE A 95 -3.13 0.02 -6.54
CA ILE A 95 -4.07 -0.64 -7.43
C ILE A 95 -3.88 -2.14 -7.37
N ILE A 96 -4.97 -2.87 -7.15
CA ILE A 96 -4.99 -4.33 -7.23
C ILE A 96 -5.89 -4.79 -8.39
N HIS A 97 -5.62 -6.00 -8.86
CA HIS A 97 -6.40 -6.63 -9.92
C HIS A 97 -7.82 -6.99 -9.46
N GLY A 98 -8.81 -6.70 -10.32
CA GLY A 98 -10.21 -7.08 -10.09
C GLY A 98 -10.96 -6.12 -9.16
N PRO A 99 -12.29 -5.98 -9.33
CA PRO A 99 -13.13 -5.25 -8.40
C PRO A 99 -13.35 -6.04 -7.11
N VAL A 100 -12.91 -5.50 -5.98
CA VAL A 100 -13.02 -6.10 -4.65
C VAL A 100 -13.77 -5.13 -3.74
N ARG A 101 -15.00 -5.53 -3.37
CA ARG A 101 -15.81 -4.82 -2.37
C ARG A 101 -15.32 -5.13 -0.97
N SER A 102 -15.53 -4.20 -0.04
CA SER A 102 -15.17 -4.36 1.37
C SER A 102 -15.83 -5.59 2.00
N GLU A 103 -17.04 -5.95 1.56
CA GLU A 103 -17.77 -7.14 2.03
C GLU A 103 -17.05 -8.46 1.69
N TYR A 104 -16.30 -8.52 0.59
CA TYR A 104 -15.61 -9.72 0.11
C TYR A 104 -14.15 -9.83 0.59
N LEU A 105 -13.65 -8.83 1.33
CA LEU A 105 -12.32 -8.90 1.93
C LEU A 105 -12.30 -9.98 3.04
N LEU A 106 -11.26 -10.80 3.02
CA LEU A 106 -10.94 -11.75 4.07
C LEU A 106 -10.39 -11.02 5.31
N PRO A 107 -10.41 -11.64 6.50
CA PRO A 107 -9.85 -11.02 7.71
C PRO A 107 -8.39 -10.57 7.54
N VAL A 108 -7.58 -11.37 6.84
CA VAL A 108 -6.20 -11.03 6.45
C VAL A 108 -5.97 -11.54 5.03
N GLN A 109 -5.42 -10.69 4.15
CA GLN A 109 -5.06 -11.04 2.79
C GLN A 109 -3.91 -10.17 2.26
N PHE A 110 -3.22 -10.68 1.24
CA PHE A 110 -2.09 -10.00 0.60
C PHE A 110 -2.31 -9.92 -0.93
N PRO A 111 -3.28 -9.12 -1.41
CA PRO A 111 -3.52 -8.98 -2.84
C PRO A 111 -2.29 -8.43 -3.58
N GLU A 112 -2.06 -8.97 -4.77
CA GLU A 112 -1.05 -8.49 -5.70
C GLU A 112 -1.49 -7.15 -6.31
N THR A 113 -0.62 -6.16 -6.20
CA THR A 113 -0.78 -4.82 -6.77
C THR A 113 -0.25 -4.76 -8.20
N LEU A 114 -0.52 -3.67 -8.91
CA LEU A 114 0.02 -3.43 -10.24
C LEU A 114 1.50 -2.99 -10.24
N LEU A 115 2.12 -2.81 -9.06
CA LEU A 115 3.52 -2.42 -8.96
C LEU A 115 4.44 -3.61 -9.29
N THR A 116 5.03 -3.61 -10.48
CA THR A 116 5.90 -4.69 -10.98
C THR A 116 7.38 -4.30 -11.11
N ASN A 117 7.73 -3.07 -10.74
CA ASN A 117 9.10 -2.58 -10.87
C ASN A 117 10.06 -3.36 -9.95
N PRO A 118 11.13 -3.97 -10.49
CA PRO A 118 12.05 -4.80 -9.71
C PRO A 118 12.79 -4.03 -8.60
N GLY A 119 12.87 -2.70 -8.68
CA GLY A 119 13.42 -1.88 -7.59
C GLY A 119 12.55 -1.84 -6.32
N PHE A 120 11.28 -2.23 -6.42
CA PHE A 120 10.32 -2.27 -5.32
C PHE A 120 9.72 -3.65 -5.09
N VAL A 121 10.12 -4.68 -5.86
CA VAL A 121 9.57 -6.04 -5.81
C VAL A 121 10.67 -7.04 -5.48
N ASN A 122 10.70 -7.50 -4.23
CA ASN A 122 11.60 -8.55 -3.75
C ASN A 122 10.85 -9.83 -3.35
N LEU A 123 9.73 -10.11 -4.02
CA LEU A 123 8.92 -11.31 -3.80
C LEU A 123 9.35 -12.46 -4.73
N PRO A 124 9.18 -13.72 -4.31
CA PRO A 124 9.31 -14.86 -5.21
C PRO A 124 8.17 -14.86 -6.23
N GLY A 125 8.40 -15.44 -7.41
CA GLY A 125 7.47 -15.35 -8.54
C GLY A 125 8.04 -14.46 -9.64
N ASN A 126 8.25 -15.04 -10.82
CA ASN A 126 8.78 -14.29 -11.96
C ASN A 126 7.69 -13.33 -12.48
N ASN A 127 7.93 -12.02 -12.35
CA ASN A 127 7.04 -10.94 -12.78
C ASN A 127 5.73 -10.80 -11.98
N SER A 128 5.68 -11.29 -10.75
CA SER A 128 4.59 -10.95 -9.83
C SER A 128 4.76 -9.52 -9.33
N GLY A 129 3.64 -8.80 -9.18
CA GLY A 129 3.58 -7.48 -8.57
C GLY A 129 3.86 -7.54 -7.06
N GLN A 130 4.15 -6.38 -6.49
CA GLN A 130 4.26 -6.20 -5.04
C GLN A 130 2.90 -6.49 -4.39
N VAL A 131 2.88 -6.98 -3.16
CA VAL A 131 1.64 -7.19 -2.40
C VAL A 131 1.40 -6.06 -1.40
N VAL A 132 0.13 -5.77 -1.15
CA VAL A 132 -0.30 -4.92 -0.04
C VAL A 132 -1.05 -5.78 0.96
N ALA A 133 -0.77 -5.61 2.24
CA ALA A 133 -1.50 -6.32 3.28
C ALA A 133 -2.80 -5.60 3.58
N VAL A 134 -3.93 -6.31 3.49
CA VAL A 134 -5.26 -5.80 3.79
C VAL A 134 -5.84 -6.64 4.92
N VAL A 135 -6.25 -5.95 5.99
CA VAL A 135 -6.84 -6.56 7.18
C VAL A 135 -8.22 -5.98 7.38
N LYS A 136 -9.20 -6.87 7.53
CA LYS A 136 -10.57 -6.51 7.85
C LYS A 136 -10.90 -6.99 9.25
N ASP A 137 -11.15 -6.05 10.15
CA ASP A 137 -11.69 -6.32 11.47
C ASP A 137 -13.13 -5.78 11.54
N GLN A 138 -14.09 -6.69 11.60
CA GLN A 138 -15.53 -6.37 11.55
C GLN A 138 -15.89 -5.51 10.31
N ASN A 139 -16.07 -4.21 10.54
CA ASN A 139 -16.42 -3.21 9.53
C ASN A 139 -15.26 -2.24 9.21
N GLU A 140 -14.13 -2.35 9.88
CA GLU A 140 -12.95 -1.54 9.61
C GLU A 140 -12.02 -2.29 8.65
N VAL A 141 -11.60 -1.61 7.59
CA VAL A 141 -10.58 -2.09 6.66
C VAL A 141 -9.32 -1.26 6.86
N THR A 142 -8.25 -1.94 7.20
CA THR A 142 -6.91 -1.36 7.38
C THR A 142 -5.95 -1.97 6.38
N LEU A 143 -5.02 -1.16 5.90
CA LEU A 143 -3.94 -1.56 5.03
C LEU A 143 -2.61 -1.35 5.76
N TYR A 144 -1.69 -2.27 5.54
CA TYR A 144 -0.31 -2.17 5.98
C TYR A 144 0.55 -2.04 4.74
N ASP A 145 1.29 -0.94 4.66
CA ASP A 145 2.17 -0.66 3.55
C ASP A 145 3.58 -1.23 3.78
N GLY A 146 4.50 -0.94 2.86
CA GLY A 146 5.88 -1.38 2.94
C GLY A 146 6.79 -0.46 3.75
N ALA A 147 6.30 0.67 4.28
CA ALA A 147 7.09 1.56 5.10
C ALA A 147 7.17 1.00 6.53
N ALA A 148 8.15 0.12 6.73
CA ALA A 148 8.46 -0.55 7.99
C ALA A 148 8.67 0.36 9.23
N THR A 149 8.63 1.69 9.09
CA THR A 149 8.93 2.65 10.15
C THR A 149 7.81 3.58 10.53
N LEU A 150 6.71 3.64 9.77
CA LEU A 150 5.69 4.65 10.04
C LEU A 150 4.75 4.25 11.18
N ASN A 151 4.60 2.96 11.53
CA ASN A 151 3.65 2.48 12.54
C ASN A 151 2.22 3.06 12.41
N GLU A 152 1.92 3.68 11.26
CA GLU A 152 0.68 4.34 10.97
C GLU A 152 -0.16 3.38 10.15
N LEU A 153 -1.28 2.97 10.74
CA LEU A 153 -2.26 2.14 10.06
C LEU A 153 -2.96 2.98 9.01
N VAL A 154 -2.98 2.49 7.77
CA VAL A 154 -3.72 3.13 6.68
C VAL A 154 -5.17 2.65 6.74
N ARG A 155 -6.13 3.56 6.93
CA ARG A 155 -7.55 3.20 7.07
C ARG A 155 -8.31 3.54 5.81
N VAL A 156 -9.27 2.68 5.46
CA VAL A 156 -10.29 3.02 4.47
C VAL A 156 -11.33 3.94 5.13
N ILE A 157 -11.39 5.19 4.69
CA ILE A 157 -12.32 6.21 5.20
C ILE A 157 -13.62 6.30 4.41
N GLN A 158 -13.60 5.88 3.14
CA GLN A 158 -14.80 5.74 2.31
C GLN A 158 -14.66 4.49 1.44
N ALA A 159 -15.47 3.48 1.70
CA ALA A 159 -15.41 2.21 0.97
C ALA A 159 -16.46 2.12 -0.15
N ASP A 160 -16.24 1.19 -1.07
CA ASP A 160 -17.23 0.70 -2.05
C ASP A 160 -17.80 1.77 -3.00
N LEU A 161 -16.94 2.68 -3.48
CA LEU A 161 -17.31 3.60 -4.54
C LEU A 161 -17.28 2.86 -5.89
N ASN A 162 -18.46 2.57 -6.42
CA ASN A 162 -18.59 1.82 -7.67
C ASN A 162 -18.20 2.66 -8.89
N ALA A 163 -17.34 2.08 -9.73
CA ALA A 163 -17.03 2.56 -11.07
C ALA A 163 -17.32 1.46 -12.10
N ASN A 164 -17.51 1.83 -13.36
CA ASN A 164 -17.77 0.89 -14.46
C ASN A 164 -16.65 -0.12 -14.68
N ASN A 165 -15.42 0.27 -14.37
CA ASN A 165 -14.22 -0.53 -14.51
C ASN A 165 -13.58 -0.86 -13.15
N GLY A 166 -14.36 -0.85 -12.06
CA GLY A 166 -13.79 -1.23 -10.77
C GLY A 166 -14.47 -0.66 -9.53
N ILE A 167 -13.71 -0.64 -8.45
CA ILE A 167 -14.12 -0.09 -7.15
C ILE A 167 -13.03 0.85 -6.65
N VAL A 168 -13.43 1.96 -6.05
CA VAL A 168 -12.53 2.86 -5.34
C VAL A 168 -12.81 2.79 -3.83
N HIS A 169 -11.75 2.65 -3.05
CA HIS A 169 -11.76 2.81 -1.60
C HIS A 169 -10.87 3.99 -1.25
N ILE A 170 -11.41 5.04 -0.63
CA ILE A 170 -10.60 6.19 -0.21
C ILE A 170 -9.90 5.86 1.10
N ILE A 171 -8.60 6.16 1.17
CA ILE A 171 -7.74 5.92 2.34
C ILE A 171 -7.19 7.21 2.94
N ASP A 172 -6.90 7.20 4.24
CA ASP A 172 -6.42 8.37 4.99
C ASP A 172 -4.91 8.64 4.88
N HIS A 173 -4.13 7.69 4.35
CA HIS A 173 -2.68 7.81 4.12
C HIS A 173 -2.31 7.29 2.73
N VAL A 174 -1.15 7.67 2.22
CA VAL A 174 -0.60 7.12 0.98
C VAL A 174 0.18 5.85 1.32
N LEU A 175 -0.12 4.74 0.64
CA LEU A 175 0.63 3.50 0.76
C LEU A 175 2.05 3.70 0.23
N ILE A 176 3.05 3.45 1.07
CA ILE A 176 4.45 3.53 0.67
C ILE A 176 4.95 2.14 0.24
N PRO A 177 5.46 1.97 -1.00
CA PRO A 177 6.09 0.72 -1.40
C PRO A 177 7.28 0.37 -0.51
N PRO A 178 7.57 -0.93 -0.30
CA PRO A 178 8.70 -1.33 0.50
C PRO A 178 10.03 -0.90 -0.13
N THR A 179 10.98 -0.57 0.73
CA THR A 179 12.36 -0.21 0.33
C THR A 179 13.31 -1.38 0.56
N SER A 180 14.59 -1.20 0.19
CA SER A 180 15.61 -2.23 0.42
C SER A 180 15.76 -2.57 1.90
N VAL A 181 16.16 -3.80 2.22
CA VAL A 181 16.40 -4.25 3.60
C VAL A 181 17.34 -3.28 4.32
N THR A 182 18.43 -2.89 3.67
CA THR A 182 19.41 -1.95 4.21
C THR A 182 18.79 -0.58 4.55
N SER A 183 17.85 -0.11 3.73
CA SER A 183 17.15 1.16 3.96
C SER A 183 16.17 1.04 5.13
N THR A 184 15.42 -0.05 5.18
CA THR A 184 14.51 -0.40 6.29
C THR A 184 15.25 -0.49 7.63
N VAL A 185 16.38 -1.21 7.68
CA VAL A 185 17.23 -1.33 8.88
C VAL A 185 17.71 0.03 9.37
N ARG A 186 18.11 0.92 8.44
CA ARG A 186 18.56 2.27 8.77
C ARG A 186 17.42 3.12 9.32
N ALA A 187 16.26 3.06 8.68
CA ALA A 187 15.09 3.81 9.10
C ALA A 187 14.57 3.33 10.48
N ALA A 188 14.69 2.02 10.78
CA ALA A 188 14.37 1.42 12.07
C ALA A 188 15.43 1.66 13.16
N ASN A 189 16.49 2.44 12.89
CA ASN A 189 17.59 2.74 13.82
C ASN A 189 18.32 1.49 14.36
N LEU A 190 18.36 0.40 13.58
CA LEU A 190 19.08 -0.84 13.89
C LEU A 190 20.57 -0.73 13.53
N THR A 191 21.24 0.25 14.12
CA THR A 191 22.62 0.65 13.78
C THR A 191 23.64 -0.48 13.91
N MET A 192 23.56 -1.30 14.96
CA MET A 192 24.49 -2.42 15.14
C MET A 192 24.29 -3.50 14.09
N PHE A 193 23.04 -3.80 13.75
CA PHE A 193 22.70 -4.75 12.70
C PHE A 193 23.16 -4.23 11.33
N TYR A 194 22.93 -2.94 11.04
CA TYR A 194 23.44 -2.29 9.84
C TYR A 194 24.96 -2.42 9.69
N THR A 195 25.70 -2.08 10.74
CA THR A 195 27.16 -2.22 10.76
C THR A 195 27.59 -3.66 10.54
N ALA A 196 26.88 -4.61 11.15
CA ALA A 196 27.18 -6.04 11.02
C ALA A 196 26.95 -6.56 9.59
N ILE A 197 25.84 -6.18 8.93
CA ILE A 197 25.59 -6.55 7.53
C ILE A 197 26.67 -5.95 6.62
N ASN A 198 27.03 -4.68 6.84
CA ASN A 198 28.04 -3.99 6.02
C ASN A 198 29.44 -4.61 6.19
N ALA A 199 29.83 -4.91 7.43
CA ALA A 199 31.15 -5.48 7.73
C ALA A 199 31.30 -6.91 7.17
N THR A 200 30.21 -7.67 7.12
CA THR A 200 30.19 -9.06 6.62
C THR A 200 30.01 -9.18 5.11
N ASN A 201 29.83 -8.05 4.38
CA ASN A 201 29.54 -7.99 2.96
C ASN A 201 28.30 -8.81 2.52
N ILE A 202 27.31 -8.99 3.41
CA ILE A 202 26.06 -9.68 3.09
C ILE A 202 25.02 -8.72 2.48
N THR A 203 25.27 -7.40 2.48
CA THR A 203 24.37 -6.34 1.96
C THR A 203 23.75 -6.67 0.59
N ASN A 204 24.59 -7.02 -0.40
CA ASN A 204 24.11 -7.37 -1.74
C ASN A 204 23.22 -8.62 -1.72
N GLY A 205 23.51 -9.58 -0.84
CA GLY A 205 22.68 -10.77 -0.65
C GLY A 205 21.30 -10.42 -0.10
N VAL A 206 21.22 -9.61 0.96
CA VAL A 206 19.93 -9.27 1.59
C VAL A 206 19.08 -8.30 0.78
N ASP A 207 19.70 -7.36 0.06
CA ASP A 207 18.94 -6.37 -0.71
C ASP A 207 18.42 -6.92 -2.05
N THR A 208 19.03 -7.98 -2.59
CA THR A 208 18.64 -8.58 -3.89
C THR A 208 17.98 -9.94 -3.77
N ALA A 209 18.08 -10.59 -2.60
CA ALA A 209 17.42 -11.86 -2.39
C ALA A 209 15.89 -11.68 -2.38
N LYS A 210 15.21 -12.61 -3.07
CA LYS A 210 13.76 -12.63 -3.18
C LYS A 210 13.16 -13.57 -2.15
N GLY A 211 12.06 -13.16 -1.54
CA GLY A 211 11.30 -14.01 -0.63
C GLY A 211 12.08 -14.40 0.61
N ILE A 212 12.86 -13.48 1.17
CA ILE A 212 13.56 -13.71 2.43
C ILE A 212 12.79 -13.08 3.60
N THR A 213 12.91 -13.70 4.78
CA THR A 213 12.46 -13.12 6.04
C THR A 213 13.67 -12.90 6.93
N ILE A 214 13.81 -11.70 7.48
CA ILE A 214 14.93 -11.35 8.35
C ILE A 214 14.41 -11.02 9.74
N PHE A 215 14.78 -11.82 10.72
CA PHE A 215 14.57 -11.48 12.14
C PHE A 215 15.68 -10.53 12.59
N ALA A 216 15.57 -9.25 12.29
CA ALA A 216 16.63 -8.30 12.61
C ALA A 216 16.72 -8.09 14.14
N PRO A 217 17.84 -8.44 14.80
CA PRO A 217 18.02 -8.20 16.24
C PRO A 217 18.11 -6.72 16.56
N SER A 218 17.61 -6.31 17.72
CA SER A 218 17.78 -4.96 18.23
C SER A 218 19.24 -4.66 18.58
N ASN A 219 19.58 -3.38 18.74
CA ASN A 219 20.92 -2.98 19.17
C ASN A 219 21.27 -3.59 20.54
N GLU A 220 20.31 -3.63 21.46
CA GLU A 220 20.46 -4.21 22.80
C GLU A 220 20.69 -5.72 22.75
N ALA A 221 19.97 -6.42 21.86
CA ALA A 221 20.13 -7.87 21.67
C ALA A 221 21.52 -8.20 21.11
N LEU A 222 22.01 -7.43 20.12
CA LEU A 222 23.37 -7.61 19.58
C LEU A 222 24.44 -7.26 20.60
N LEU A 223 24.26 -6.18 21.37
CA LEU A 223 25.19 -5.80 22.43
C LEU A 223 25.31 -6.89 23.50
N SER A 224 24.18 -7.47 23.91
CA SER A 224 24.13 -8.55 24.91
C SER A 224 24.78 -9.85 24.41
N ALA A 225 24.82 -10.06 23.10
CA ALA A 225 25.46 -11.23 22.49
C ALA A 225 27.00 -11.11 22.42
N LEU A 226 27.56 -9.91 22.55
CA LEU A 226 29.00 -9.68 22.58
C LEU A 226 29.56 -10.04 23.97
N LYS A 227 30.64 -10.82 24.00
CA LYS A 227 31.37 -11.09 25.25
C LYS A 227 32.09 -9.84 25.74
N GLU A 228 32.32 -9.76 27.04
CA GLU A 228 33.05 -8.65 27.68
C GLU A 228 34.42 -8.45 27.00
N GLY A 229 34.69 -7.23 26.54
CA GLY A 229 35.92 -6.87 25.82
C GLY A 229 35.94 -7.18 24.32
N GLN A 230 34.86 -7.72 23.75
CA GLN A 230 34.73 -7.88 22.30
C GLN A 230 33.94 -6.75 21.65
N ASP A 231 34.43 -6.27 20.51
CA ASP A 231 33.71 -5.38 19.62
C ASP A 231 33.17 -6.13 18.38
N LEU A 232 32.32 -5.45 17.60
CA LEU A 232 31.76 -6.03 16.36
C LEU A 232 32.84 -6.47 15.36
N ASN A 233 33.96 -5.75 15.30
CA ASN A 233 35.02 -6.01 14.32
C ASN A 233 35.86 -7.24 14.69
N SER A 234 36.18 -7.41 15.97
CA SER A 234 36.91 -8.58 16.51
C SER A 234 36.08 -9.87 16.46
N SER A 235 34.76 -9.76 16.34
CA SER A 235 33.81 -10.89 16.33
C SER A 235 33.18 -11.16 14.97
N ILE A 236 33.69 -10.56 13.90
CA ILE A 236 33.01 -10.49 12.60
C ILE A 236 32.62 -11.85 12.00
N LYS A 237 33.44 -12.90 12.20
CA LYS A 237 33.13 -14.26 11.73
C LYS A 237 31.99 -14.91 12.53
N THR A 238 31.96 -14.70 13.84
CA THR A 238 30.88 -15.16 14.71
C THR A 238 29.59 -14.42 14.40
N ILE A 239 29.66 -13.10 14.24
CA ILE A 239 28.53 -12.25 13.86
C ILE A 239 27.99 -12.65 12.51
N LYS A 240 28.84 -12.93 11.52
CA LYS A 240 28.41 -13.43 10.20
C LYS A 240 27.50 -14.65 10.33
N ASN A 241 27.95 -15.66 11.07
CA ASN A 241 27.15 -16.87 11.27
C ASN A 241 25.84 -16.56 11.99
N ILE A 242 25.86 -15.70 13.02
CA ILE A 242 24.64 -15.28 13.72
C ILE A 242 23.68 -14.60 12.75
N LEU A 243 24.14 -13.67 11.92
CA LEU A 243 23.30 -12.98 10.92
C LEU A 243 22.68 -13.96 9.92
N GLU A 244 23.44 -14.94 9.43
CA GLU A 244 22.94 -15.98 8.52
C GLU A 244 21.82 -16.81 9.16
N TYR A 245 21.81 -17.03 10.48
CA TYR A 245 20.69 -17.68 11.19
C TYR A 245 19.42 -16.81 11.30
N HIS A 246 19.54 -15.50 11.18
CA HIS A 246 18.39 -14.60 11.22
C HIS A 246 17.74 -14.41 9.85
N ILE A 247 18.32 -14.97 8.77
CA ILE A 247 17.81 -14.87 7.41
C ILE A 247 17.20 -16.22 7.02
N LEU A 248 15.90 -16.24 6.75
CA LEU A 248 15.18 -17.39 6.23
C LEU A 248 14.96 -17.22 4.72
N ASN A 249 15.23 -18.26 3.94
CA ASN A 249 15.14 -18.24 2.47
C ASN A 249 13.77 -18.66 1.90
N GLU A 250 12.73 -18.73 2.74
CA GLU A 250 11.36 -19.06 2.33
C GLU A 250 10.38 -18.20 3.10
N GLY A 251 10.19 -16.96 2.63
CA GLY A 251 9.22 -16.02 3.18
C GLY A 251 7.79 -16.40 2.78
N THR A 252 7.20 -17.39 3.46
CA THR A 252 5.75 -17.54 3.49
C THR A 252 5.20 -16.74 4.66
N CYS A 253 4.35 -15.75 4.38
CA CYS A 253 3.51 -15.15 5.42
C CYS A 253 2.47 -16.21 5.81
N ASN A 254 2.68 -16.88 6.94
CA ASN A 254 1.66 -17.73 7.58
C ASN A 254 0.77 -16.88 8.48
#